data_AF-A0A2V1AJU7-F1
#
_entry.id   AF-A0A2V1AJU7-F1
#
_cell.length_a   1.000
_cell.length_b   1.000
_cell.length_c   1.000
_cell.angle_alpha   90.00
_cell.angle_beta   90.00
_cell.angle_gamma   90.00
#
_symmetry.space_group_name_H-M   'P 1'
#
loop_
_entity.id
_entity.type
_entity.pdbx_description
1 polymer ?
#
loop_
_entity_poly.entity_id
_entity_poly.type
_entity_poly.pdbx_seq_one_letter_code
_entity_poly.pdbx_strand_id
1 'polypeptide(L)'
;MENTETVRDLARSLQSSISELETALHPIAGRSLEDLTKDCKSPKEEADVLNKYLYCTVSIAFAYLKVQGINTDGHPIMKELDRVKASMKRMKDLEAAQQKSENKKAQSKEEAAEYIQRTLGGASGGAAASNSMKSPAISSSNFQGKHTKFEDDDDSEPELQKEETTPATSSKIAAKNTSSTSEKAQPSKSSSSPQSSKASKNKSQNKVSKPQPKGQRKARPNRR
;
A
#
# COMPACT_ATOMS: atom_id res chain seq x y z
N MET A 1 26.37 -31.45 -46.49
CA MET A 1 26.46 -30.21 -45.67
C MET A 1 25.09 -29.54 -45.64
N GLU A 2 24.09 -30.18 -45.03
CA GLU A 2 22.69 -29.88 -45.36
C GLU A 2 22.06 -28.65 -44.67
N ASN A 3 22.53 -28.24 -43.49
CA ASN A 3 21.86 -27.18 -42.70
C ASN A 3 22.17 -25.73 -43.15
N THR A 4 22.69 -25.50 -44.37
CA THR A 4 23.06 -24.13 -44.80
C THR A 4 21.86 -23.26 -45.16
N GLU A 5 20.73 -23.87 -45.54
CA GLU A 5 19.50 -23.14 -45.90
C GLU A 5 18.75 -22.69 -44.66
N THR A 6 18.52 -23.60 -43.71
CA THR A 6 17.90 -23.28 -42.41
C THR A 6 18.67 -22.22 -41.63
N VAL A 7 20.00 -22.22 -41.68
CA VAL A 7 20.83 -21.15 -41.09
C VAL A 7 20.67 -19.81 -41.81
N ARG A 8 20.53 -19.78 -43.15
CA ARG A 8 20.22 -18.55 -43.89
C ARG A 8 18.85 -17.99 -43.53
N ASP A 9 17.85 -18.84 -43.35
CA ASP A 9 16.49 -18.40 -43.01
C ASP A 9 16.36 -17.90 -41.57
N LEU A 10 17.07 -18.53 -40.63
CA LEU A 10 17.24 -17.97 -39.28
C LEU A 10 17.95 -16.61 -39.30
N ALA A 11 19.00 -16.45 -40.12
CA ALA A 11 19.69 -15.17 -40.26
C ALA A 11 18.83 -14.07 -40.91
N ARG A 12 18.03 -14.42 -41.94
CA ARG A 12 17.02 -13.53 -42.54
C ARG A 12 15.98 -13.10 -41.51
N SER A 13 15.41 -14.05 -40.76
CA SER A 13 14.43 -13.76 -39.71
C SER A 13 15.00 -12.84 -38.63
N LEU A 14 16.23 -13.10 -38.19
CA LEU A 14 16.92 -12.24 -37.22
C LEU A 14 17.13 -10.82 -37.76
N GLN A 15 17.54 -10.67 -39.03
CA GLN A 15 17.72 -9.36 -39.65
C GLN A 15 16.39 -8.57 -39.70
N SER A 16 15.28 -9.20 -40.07
CA SER A 16 13.96 -8.55 -40.04
C SER A 16 13.57 -8.09 -38.64
N SER A 17 13.71 -8.97 -37.63
CA SER A 17 13.40 -8.63 -36.24
C SER A 17 14.33 -7.55 -35.65
N ILE A 18 15.56 -7.42 -36.14
CA ILE A 18 16.45 -6.30 -35.77
C ILE A 18 15.90 -4.99 -36.34
N SER A 19 15.54 -4.92 -37.62
CA SER A 19 15.00 -3.69 -38.22
C SER A 19 13.62 -3.29 -37.69
N GLU A 20 12.79 -4.26 -37.31
CA GLU A 20 11.56 -4.02 -36.54
C GLU A 20 11.87 -3.42 -35.15
N LEU A 21 12.84 -3.99 -34.44
CA LEU A 21 13.28 -3.50 -33.12
C LEU A 21 13.90 -2.10 -33.20
N GLU A 22 14.75 -1.81 -34.19
CA GLU A 22 15.34 -0.50 -34.43
C GLU A 22 14.24 0.56 -34.64
N THR A 23 13.23 0.24 -35.45
CA THR A 23 12.08 1.10 -35.71
C THR A 23 11.27 1.37 -34.42
N ALA A 24 11.05 0.34 -33.60
CA ALA A 24 10.35 0.46 -32.32
C ALA A 24 11.17 1.18 -31.22
N LEU A 25 12.51 1.09 -31.27
CA LEU A 25 13.43 1.68 -30.31
C LEU A 25 13.73 3.16 -30.63
N HIS A 26 13.70 3.56 -31.90
CA HIS A 26 13.97 4.93 -32.36
C HIS A 26 13.35 6.06 -31.50
N PRO A 27 12.04 6.06 -31.14
CA PRO A 27 11.44 7.13 -30.33
C PRO A 27 11.99 7.26 -28.90
N ILE A 28 12.60 6.20 -28.35
CA ILE A 28 13.18 6.18 -27.00
C ILE A 28 14.71 6.15 -26.98
N ALA A 29 15.36 5.79 -28.09
CA ALA A 29 16.81 5.91 -28.28
C ALA A 29 17.24 7.34 -28.68
N GLY A 30 16.37 8.09 -29.38
CA GLY A 30 16.63 9.47 -29.82
C GLY A 30 16.46 10.56 -28.75
N ARG A 31 16.29 10.20 -27.47
CA ARG A 31 16.12 11.12 -26.33
C ARG A 31 17.01 10.69 -25.17
N SER A 32 17.38 11.62 -24.29
CA SER A 32 18.05 11.26 -23.04
C SER A 32 17.06 10.59 -22.07
N LEU A 33 17.56 9.75 -21.17
CA LEU A 33 16.73 9.13 -20.13
C LEU A 33 16.11 10.18 -19.19
N GLU A 34 16.82 11.28 -18.95
CA GLU A 34 16.31 12.39 -18.14
C GLU A 34 15.13 13.11 -18.81
N ASP A 35 15.13 13.24 -20.13
CA ASP A 35 14.03 13.90 -20.85
C ASP A 35 12.79 12.99 -20.89
N LEU A 36 13.00 11.67 -20.96
CA LEU A 36 11.93 10.68 -20.82
C LEU A 36 11.31 10.68 -19.40
N THR A 37 12.08 10.96 -18.35
CA THR A 37 11.53 11.11 -16.98
C THR A 37 10.92 12.49 -16.73
N LYS A 38 11.44 13.58 -17.33
CA LYS A 38 10.84 14.93 -17.27
C LYS A 38 9.42 14.98 -17.87
N ASP A 39 9.14 14.19 -18.89
CA ASP A 39 7.81 14.09 -19.52
C ASP A 39 6.76 13.33 -18.64
N CYS A 40 7.19 12.64 -17.58
CA CYS A 40 6.30 11.86 -16.70
C CYS A 40 5.57 12.75 -15.68
N LYS A 41 4.26 12.56 -15.53
CA LYS A 41 3.41 13.40 -14.66
C LYS A 41 3.24 12.82 -13.25
N SER A 42 3.55 11.54 -13.08
CA SER A 42 3.47 10.81 -11.83
C SER A 42 4.71 9.92 -11.61
N PRO A 43 5.13 9.70 -10.35
CA PRO A 43 6.23 8.76 -10.03
C PRO A 43 5.94 7.32 -10.47
N LYS A 44 4.68 6.98 -10.77
CA LYS A 44 4.29 5.68 -11.32
C LYS A 44 4.70 5.55 -12.79
N GLU A 45 4.43 6.56 -13.61
CA GLU A 45 4.81 6.60 -15.02
C GLU A 45 6.34 6.62 -15.15
N GLU A 46 7.02 7.43 -14.32
CA GLU A 46 8.49 7.49 -14.25
C GLU A 46 9.10 6.10 -13.98
N ALA A 47 8.61 5.41 -12.94
CA ALA A 47 9.08 4.08 -12.60
C ALA A 47 8.80 3.03 -13.70
N ASP A 48 7.70 3.17 -14.44
CA ASP A 48 7.33 2.27 -15.54
C ASP A 48 8.24 2.49 -16.77
N VAL A 49 8.51 3.75 -17.12
CA VAL A 49 9.51 4.13 -18.14
C VAL A 49 10.89 3.57 -17.78
N LEU A 50 11.34 3.74 -16.52
CA LEU A 50 12.62 3.20 -16.04
C LEU A 50 12.68 1.66 -16.08
N ASN A 51 11.59 0.97 -15.69
CA ASN A 51 11.50 -0.50 -15.76
C ASN A 51 11.51 -1.01 -17.21
N LYS A 52 10.81 -0.33 -18.12
CA LYS A 52 10.78 -0.65 -19.56
C LYS A 52 12.15 -0.44 -20.20
N TYR A 53 12.79 0.69 -19.93
CA TYR A 53 14.14 1.00 -20.42
C TYR A 53 15.15 -0.07 -19.98
N LEU A 54 15.19 -0.37 -18.68
CA LEU A 54 16.08 -1.39 -18.11
C LEU A 54 15.82 -2.79 -18.71
N TYR A 55 14.55 -3.16 -18.93
CA TYR A 55 14.20 -4.41 -19.61
C TYR A 55 14.76 -4.47 -21.04
N CYS A 56 14.57 -3.41 -21.84
CA CYS A 56 15.13 -3.34 -23.19
C CYS A 56 16.65 -3.48 -23.18
N THR A 57 17.36 -2.73 -22.32
CA THR A 57 18.83 -2.81 -22.23
C THR A 57 19.33 -4.20 -21.86
N VAL A 58 18.74 -4.83 -20.83
CA VAL A 58 19.16 -6.17 -20.37
C VAL A 58 18.80 -7.26 -21.39
N SER A 59 17.64 -7.16 -22.07
CA SER A 59 17.25 -8.11 -23.11
C SER A 59 18.12 -8.01 -24.36
N ILE A 60 18.48 -6.80 -24.81
CA ILE A 60 19.41 -6.60 -25.94
C ILE A 60 20.80 -7.14 -25.59
N ALA A 61 21.30 -6.87 -24.36
CA ALA A 61 22.56 -7.43 -23.89
C ALA A 61 22.55 -8.97 -23.84
N PHE A 62 21.45 -9.59 -23.38
CA PHE A 62 21.28 -11.04 -23.41
C PHE A 62 21.28 -11.60 -24.85
N ALA A 63 20.57 -10.96 -25.78
CA ALA A 63 20.54 -11.37 -27.18
C ALA A 63 21.93 -11.28 -27.84
N TYR A 64 22.67 -10.20 -27.58
CA TYR A 64 24.05 -10.02 -28.05
C TYR A 64 24.99 -11.14 -27.57
N LEU A 65 24.93 -11.48 -26.29
CA LEU A 65 25.72 -12.60 -25.71
C LEU A 65 25.37 -13.96 -26.36
N LYS A 66 24.10 -14.19 -26.69
CA LYS A 66 23.66 -15.38 -27.43
C LYS A 66 24.21 -15.40 -28.86
N VAL A 67 24.21 -14.27 -29.57
CA VAL A 67 24.80 -14.15 -30.92
C VAL A 67 26.31 -14.37 -30.91
N GLN A 68 27.00 -13.95 -29.84
CA GLN A 68 28.43 -14.25 -29.61
C GLN A 68 28.71 -15.72 -29.24
N GLY A 69 27.69 -16.57 -29.07
CA GLY A 69 27.84 -17.96 -28.66
C GLY A 69 28.25 -18.16 -27.18
N ILE A 70 28.17 -17.11 -26.35
CA ILE A 70 28.53 -17.19 -24.94
C ILE A 70 27.46 -18.00 -24.19
N ASN A 71 27.88 -18.99 -23.39
CA ASN A 71 26.97 -19.73 -22.53
C ASN A 71 26.40 -18.79 -21.45
N THR A 72 25.10 -18.57 -21.51
CA THR A 72 24.37 -17.64 -20.66
C THR A 72 24.05 -18.17 -19.27
N ASP A 73 24.09 -19.47 -19.06
CA ASP A 73 23.33 -20.12 -17.98
C ASP A 73 24.08 -19.98 -16.64
N GLY A 74 25.41 -19.86 -16.70
CA GLY A 74 26.26 -19.39 -15.60
C GLY A 74 26.59 -17.89 -15.65
N HIS A 75 26.10 -17.15 -16.65
CA HIS A 75 26.51 -15.76 -16.89
C HIS A 75 25.72 -14.77 -15.99
N PRO A 76 26.35 -13.70 -15.45
CA PRO A 76 25.68 -12.74 -14.57
C PRO A 76 24.40 -12.10 -15.14
N ILE A 77 24.24 -12.06 -16.47
CA ILE A 77 23.03 -11.54 -17.15
C ILE A 77 21.72 -12.23 -16.69
N MET A 78 21.77 -13.51 -16.26
CA MET A 78 20.60 -14.18 -15.68
C MET A 78 20.11 -13.51 -14.40
N LYS A 79 21.03 -13.06 -13.54
CA LYS A 79 20.70 -12.33 -12.30
C LYS A 79 20.07 -10.98 -12.60
N GLU A 80 20.49 -10.35 -13.70
CA GLU A 80 19.92 -9.08 -14.16
C GLU A 80 18.50 -9.25 -14.75
N LEU A 81 18.24 -10.32 -15.51
CA LEU A 81 16.87 -10.66 -15.94
C LEU A 81 15.95 -10.94 -14.73
N ASP A 82 16.41 -11.68 -13.72
CA ASP A 82 15.66 -11.87 -12.48
C ASP A 82 15.47 -10.56 -11.69
N ARG A 83 16.46 -9.66 -11.70
CA ARG A 83 16.36 -8.32 -11.10
C ARG A 83 15.27 -7.47 -11.75
N VAL A 84 15.21 -7.46 -13.08
CA VAL A 84 14.18 -6.77 -13.88
C VAL A 84 12.81 -7.38 -13.64
N LYS A 85 12.70 -8.71 -13.71
CA LYS A 85 11.47 -9.47 -13.42
C LYS A 85 10.93 -9.18 -12.02
N ALA A 86 11.81 -9.10 -11.01
CA ALA A 86 11.43 -8.69 -9.66
C ALA A 86 10.97 -7.22 -9.59
N SER A 87 11.60 -6.31 -10.35
CA SER A 87 11.19 -4.90 -10.41
C SER A 87 9.81 -4.71 -11.02
N MET A 88 9.56 -5.32 -12.18
CA MET A 88 8.24 -5.35 -12.84
C MET A 88 7.18 -6.04 -11.98
N LYS A 89 7.55 -7.06 -11.19
CA LYS A 89 6.61 -7.68 -10.24
C LYS A 89 6.22 -6.70 -9.12
N ARG A 90 7.18 -6.03 -8.48
CA ARG A 90 6.90 -5.03 -7.41
C ARG A 90 5.93 -3.95 -7.89
N MET A 91 6.10 -3.48 -9.13
CA MET A 91 5.19 -2.53 -9.76
C MET A 91 3.75 -3.07 -9.83
N LYS A 92 3.55 -4.26 -10.41
CA LYS A 92 2.23 -4.89 -10.52
C LYS A 92 1.60 -5.23 -9.16
N ASP A 93 2.42 -5.63 -8.18
CA ASP A 93 1.99 -5.88 -6.81
C ASP A 93 1.49 -4.58 -6.13
N LEU A 94 2.12 -3.43 -6.42
CA LEU A 94 1.67 -2.10 -5.96
C LEU A 94 0.38 -1.64 -6.65
N GLU A 95 0.25 -1.82 -7.96
CA GLU A 95 -0.99 -1.51 -8.70
C GLU A 95 -2.19 -2.32 -8.16
N ALA A 96 -1.99 -3.63 -7.96
CA ALA A 96 -3.01 -4.50 -7.40
C ALA A 96 -3.35 -4.14 -5.94
N ALA A 97 -2.41 -3.57 -5.17
CA ALA A 97 -2.67 -3.06 -3.83
C ALA A 97 -3.47 -1.74 -3.85
N GLN A 98 -3.16 -0.83 -4.79
CA GLN A 98 -3.90 0.42 -5.00
C GLN A 98 -5.37 0.14 -5.33
N GLN A 99 -5.63 -0.68 -6.36
CA GLN A 99 -6.98 -1.07 -6.78
C GLN A 99 -7.78 -1.75 -5.65
N LYS A 100 -7.15 -2.64 -4.88
CA LYS A 100 -7.80 -3.25 -3.70
C LYS A 100 -8.15 -2.23 -2.61
N SER A 101 -7.30 -1.22 -2.42
CA SER A 101 -7.56 -0.13 -1.46
C SER A 101 -8.71 0.77 -1.92
N GLU A 102 -8.83 1.01 -3.23
CA GLU A 102 -9.89 1.82 -3.85
C GLU A 102 -11.23 1.10 -3.80
N ASN A 103 -11.27 -0.18 -4.18
CA ASN A 103 -12.48 -1.01 -4.07
C ASN A 103 -12.95 -1.12 -2.62
N LYS A 104 -12.04 -1.34 -1.66
CA LYS A 104 -12.41 -1.37 -0.23
C LYS A 104 -12.92 -0.01 0.26
N LYS A 105 -12.35 1.11 -0.20
CA LYS A 105 -12.86 2.46 0.12
C LYS A 105 -14.25 2.67 -0.46
N ALA A 106 -14.52 2.23 -1.69
CA ALA A 106 -15.85 2.30 -2.31
C ALA A 106 -16.88 1.50 -1.51
N GLN A 107 -16.59 0.21 -1.24
CA GLN A 107 -17.44 -0.66 -0.40
C GLN A 107 -17.71 -0.05 0.97
N SER A 108 -16.69 0.47 1.67
CA SER A 108 -16.90 1.10 2.99
C SER A 108 -17.74 2.39 2.96
N LYS A 109 -17.84 3.08 1.81
CA LYS A 109 -18.73 4.23 1.62
C LYS A 109 -20.16 3.80 1.34
N GLU A 110 -20.31 2.72 0.57
CA GLU A 110 -21.60 2.09 0.24
C GLU A 110 -22.23 1.48 1.51
N GLU A 111 -21.50 0.64 2.24
CA GLU A 111 -21.87 0.10 3.56
C GLU A 111 -22.24 1.21 4.56
N ALA A 112 -21.48 2.32 4.60
CA ALA A 112 -21.77 3.45 5.47
C ALA A 112 -23.03 4.22 5.04
N ALA A 113 -23.28 4.36 3.74
CA ALA A 113 -24.48 5.00 3.21
C ALA A 113 -25.73 4.14 3.49
N GLU A 114 -25.67 2.82 3.26
CA GLU A 114 -26.72 1.88 3.64
C GLU A 114 -26.98 1.89 5.15
N TYR A 115 -25.93 1.88 5.97
CA TYR A 115 -26.05 1.95 7.43
C TYR A 115 -26.73 3.24 7.87
N ILE A 116 -26.36 4.39 7.31
CA ILE A 116 -27.00 5.69 7.56
C ILE A 116 -28.48 5.64 7.13
N GLN A 117 -28.78 5.15 5.93
CA GLN A 117 -30.15 5.04 5.41
C GLN A 117 -31.03 4.14 6.30
N ARG A 118 -30.48 3.01 6.78
CA ARG A 118 -31.16 2.03 7.62
C ARG A 118 -31.35 2.48 9.07
N THR A 119 -30.37 3.16 9.66
CA THR A 119 -30.42 3.58 11.07
C THR A 119 -31.15 4.90 11.29
N LEU A 120 -31.01 5.87 10.37
CA LEU A 120 -31.71 7.15 10.39
C LEU A 120 -33.01 7.12 9.57
N GLY A 121 -33.56 5.93 9.30
CA GLY A 121 -34.92 5.73 8.77
C GLY A 121 -35.23 6.49 7.47
N GLY A 122 -34.27 6.62 6.56
CA GLY A 122 -34.45 7.39 5.31
C GLY A 122 -34.60 8.90 5.48
N ALA A 123 -34.25 9.46 6.65
CA ALA A 123 -34.44 10.87 7.00
C ALA A 123 -33.14 11.69 7.13
N SER A 124 -32.00 11.18 6.65
CA SER A 124 -30.81 12.02 6.46
C SER A 124 -31.07 13.04 5.34
N GLY A 125 -31.03 14.33 5.67
CA GLY A 125 -31.53 15.45 4.86
C GLY A 125 -30.75 15.81 3.59
N GLY A 126 -30.19 14.83 2.87
CA GLY A 126 -29.41 15.03 1.64
C GLY A 126 -30.05 14.37 0.42
N ALA A 127 -30.76 15.15 -0.40
CA ALA A 127 -31.27 14.86 -1.76
C ALA A 127 -32.17 13.62 -2.02
N ALA A 128 -31.94 12.47 -1.38
CA ALA A 128 -32.50 11.16 -1.74
C ALA A 128 -33.77 10.75 -0.97
N ALA A 129 -34.32 11.62 -0.10
CA ALA A 129 -35.58 11.34 0.59
C ALA A 129 -36.76 11.33 -0.39
N SER A 130 -37.55 10.25 -0.38
CA SER A 130 -38.84 10.19 -1.06
C SER A 130 -39.77 11.30 -0.54
N ASN A 131 -40.54 11.93 -1.42
CA ASN A 131 -41.43 13.05 -1.04
C ASN A 131 -42.43 12.68 0.05
N SER A 132 -42.80 11.40 0.20
CA SER A 132 -43.71 10.90 1.24
C SER A 132 -43.14 10.96 2.68
N MET A 133 -41.85 11.24 2.87
CA MET A 133 -41.23 11.35 4.20
C MET A 133 -40.54 12.71 4.44
N LYS A 134 -40.88 13.75 3.65
CA LYS A 134 -40.37 15.13 3.86
C LYS A 134 -41.21 15.95 4.85
N SER A 135 -42.36 15.45 5.27
CA SER A 135 -43.16 16.01 6.36
C SER A 135 -42.59 15.58 7.72
N PRO A 136 -42.45 16.48 8.72
CA PRO A 136 -42.14 16.09 10.09
C PRO A 136 -43.14 15.05 10.62
N ALA A 137 -42.65 14.03 11.32
CA ALA A 137 -43.48 12.97 11.89
C ALA A 137 -44.44 13.47 13.00
N ILE A 138 -44.15 14.64 13.56
CA ILE A 138 -45.08 15.40 14.42
C ILE A 138 -45.88 16.34 13.50
N SER A 139 -47.15 16.02 13.28
CA SER A 139 -48.06 16.88 12.52
C SER A 139 -48.17 18.27 13.16
N SER A 140 -48.14 19.32 12.34
CA SER A 140 -48.32 20.71 12.78
C SER A 140 -49.68 20.97 13.42
N SER A 141 -50.67 20.09 13.21
CA SER A 141 -51.95 20.09 13.96
C SER A 141 -51.78 20.03 15.48
N ASN A 142 -50.71 19.38 15.96
CA ASN A 142 -50.50 19.14 17.39
C ASN A 142 -49.54 20.15 18.03
N PHE A 143 -48.92 21.04 17.24
CA PHE A 143 -47.96 22.04 17.73
C PHE A 143 -48.63 23.41 17.97
N GLN A 144 -49.85 23.41 18.51
CA GLN A 144 -50.54 24.62 18.99
C GLN A 144 -50.23 24.94 20.47
N GLY A 145 -49.11 24.42 20.99
CA GLY A 145 -48.57 24.87 22.26
C GLY A 145 -48.16 26.34 22.15
N LYS A 146 -48.86 27.23 22.85
CA LYS A 146 -48.37 28.60 23.06
C LYS A 146 -47.01 28.48 23.76
N HIS A 147 -45.94 28.84 23.07
CA HIS A 147 -44.67 29.06 23.75
C HIS A 147 -44.88 30.12 24.82
N THR A 148 -44.58 29.77 26.07
CA THR A 148 -44.39 30.77 27.13
C THR A 148 -43.17 31.58 26.73
N LYS A 149 -43.41 32.72 26.07
CA LYS A 149 -42.41 33.77 25.94
C LYS A 149 -42.05 34.16 27.37
N PHE A 150 -40.84 33.79 27.80
CA PHE A 150 -40.22 34.45 28.93
C PHE A 150 -40.03 35.89 28.49
N GLU A 151 -40.77 36.79 29.13
CA GLU A 151 -40.49 38.21 29.04
C GLU A 151 -39.42 38.43 30.11
N ASP A 152 -38.27 38.97 29.71
CA ASP A 152 -37.20 39.30 30.63
C ASP A 152 -37.68 40.50 31.46
N ASP A 153 -38.33 40.20 32.59
CA ASP A 153 -38.65 41.16 33.64
C ASP A 153 -37.32 41.64 34.27
N ASP A 154 -36.77 42.69 33.67
CA ASP A 154 -35.73 43.53 34.26
C ASP A 154 -36.27 44.21 35.55
N ASP A 155 -35.38 44.75 36.39
CA ASP A 155 -35.70 45.38 37.68
C ASP A 155 -36.33 44.47 38.77
N SER A 156 -35.50 43.64 39.42
CA SER A 156 -35.72 43.19 40.82
C SER A 156 -34.40 42.79 41.53
N GLU A 157 -33.57 43.79 41.82
CA GLU A 157 -32.41 43.69 42.72
C GLU A 157 -32.81 43.32 44.17
N PRO A 158 -32.18 42.30 44.80
CA PRO A 158 -32.22 42.08 46.24
C PRO A 158 -30.81 42.16 46.86
N GLU A 159 -30.44 43.38 47.24
CA GLU A 159 -29.37 43.79 48.19
C GLU A 159 -28.13 42.90 48.39
N LEU A 160 -26.98 43.46 47.97
CA LEU A 160 -25.63 43.04 48.40
C LEU A 160 -25.48 43.07 49.94
N GLN A 161 -25.34 41.89 50.57
CA GLN A 161 -24.71 41.79 51.88
C GLN A 161 -23.25 41.33 51.74
N LYS A 162 -22.32 42.22 52.11
CA LYS A 162 -20.90 41.90 52.32
C LYS A 162 -20.65 41.67 53.80
N GLU A 163 -19.97 40.58 54.14
CA GLU A 163 -18.90 40.63 55.15
C GLU A 163 -17.68 39.88 54.62
N GLU A 164 -16.49 40.33 55.01
CA GLU A 164 -15.21 39.77 54.58
C GLU A 164 -14.60 38.90 55.68
N THR A 165 -13.81 37.89 55.30
CA THR A 165 -12.54 37.60 55.99
C THR A 165 -11.61 36.79 55.10
N THR A 166 -10.31 36.97 55.29
CA THR A 166 -9.20 36.35 54.52
C THR A 166 -8.07 36.00 55.51
N PRO A 167 -6.88 35.51 55.11
CA PRO A 167 -6.51 34.68 53.94
C PRO A 167 -5.74 33.39 54.37
N ALA A 168 -5.37 32.52 53.41
CA ALA A 168 -4.31 31.53 53.60
C ALA A 168 -3.41 31.34 52.37
N THR A 169 -2.12 31.64 52.53
CA THR A 169 -0.95 31.31 51.69
C THR A 169 -0.62 29.80 51.77
N SER A 170 0.24 29.12 50.96
CA SER A 170 0.90 29.31 49.64
C SER A 170 1.61 27.96 49.29
N SER A 171 2.52 27.72 48.32
CA SER A 171 3.29 28.56 47.37
C SER A 171 3.76 27.80 46.10
N LYS A 172 3.34 28.28 44.91
CA LYS A 172 4.09 28.42 43.65
C LYS A 172 5.57 27.93 43.61
N ILE A 173 5.87 26.92 42.79
CA ILE A 173 7.18 26.66 42.14
C ILE A 173 6.87 26.06 40.73
N ALA A 174 7.34 26.49 39.54
CA ALA A 174 8.28 27.51 39.03
C ALA A 174 9.64 27.01 38.45
N ALA A 175 9.62 26.51 37.21
CA ALA A 175 10.74 26.45 36.23
C ALA A 175 10.10 26.23 34.82
N LYS A 176 10.37 26.91 33.68
CA LYS A 176 11.56 27.54 33.07
C LYS A 176 12.70 26.54 32.73
N ASN A 177 13.35 26.55 31.57
CA ASN A 177 13.27 27.41 30.36
C ASN A 177 14.10 26.80 29.20
N THR A 178 13.82 27.10 27.91
CA THR A 178 14.77 27.21 26.74
C THR A 178 15.76 26.04 26.40
N SER A 179 16.39 25.91 25.23
CA SER A 179 16.13 26.30 23.81
C SER A 179 17.20 25.65 22.89
N SER A 180 17.09 25.88 21.56
CA SER A 180 18.19 26.02 20.57
C SER A 180 19.16 24.86 20.23
N THR A 181 18.90 24.24 19.06
CA THR A 181 19.77 24.15 17.84
C THR A 181 21.18 23.49 17.80
N SER A 182 21.36 22.73 16.70
CA SER A 182 22.55 22.61 15.79
C SER A 182 23.79 21.74 16.06
N GLU A 183 24.16 21.02 14.97
CA GLU A 183 25.51 20.69 14.45
C GLU A 183 26.40 19.57 15.06
N LYS A 184 26.53 18.44 14.31
CA LYS A 184 27.66 18.13 13.37
C LYS A 184 28.63 16.95 13.64
N ALA A 185 28.97 16.31 12.51
CA ALA A 185 30.15 15.47 12.19
C ALA A 185 30.25 13.99 12.62
N GLN A 186 30.56 13.17 11.60
CA GLN A 186 31.27 11.87 11.60
C GLN A 186 32.80 12.10 11.88
N PRO A 187 33.73 11.09 11.95
CA PRO A 187 33.67 9.73 11.38
C PRO A 187 34.42 8.57 12.11
N SER A 188 34.38 7.35 11.55
CA SER A 188 35.58 6.58 11.11
C SER A 188 35.18 5.19 10.54
N LYS A 189 36.17 4.34 10.19
CA LYS A 189 36.04 3.12 9.37
C LYS A 189 36.66 1.90 10.07
N SER A 190 36.64 0.75 9.36
CA SER A 190 37.41 -0.49 9.58
C SER A 190 36.79 -1.52 10.55
N SER A 191 37.15 -2.81 10.52
CA SER A 191 37.07 -3.82 9.42
C SER A 191 37.75 -5.10 9.89
N SER A 192 37.04 -6.24 9.93
CA SER A 192 37.68 -7.57 9.87
C SER A 192 36.66 -8.71 9.74
N SER A 193 36.97 -9.66 8.87
CA SER A 193 36.65 -11.09 9.05
C SER A 193 37.98 -11.81 9.32
N PRO A 194 37.97 -13.06 9.82
CA PRO A 194 38.22 -14.17 8.88
C PRO A 194 37.60 -15.55 9.22
N GLN A 195 37.44 -16.34 8.16
CA GLN A 195 37.67 -17.80 8.04
C GLN A 195 37.11 -18.81 9.07
N SER A 196 36.05 -19.50 8.64
CA SER A 196 35.94 -20.97 8.47
C SER A 196 36.90 -21.94 9.20
N SER A 197 36.31 -22.97 9.82
CA SER A 197 36.86 -24.34 9.88
C SER A 197 35.75 -25.38 9.59
N LYS A 198 36.10 -26.67 9.42
CA LYS A 198 35.20 -27.71 8.87
C LYS A 198 34.79 -28.79 9.87
N ALA A 199 33.53 -29.24 9.72
CA ALA A 199 33.01 -30.59 9.96
C ALA A 199 33.09 -31.24 11.36
N SER A 200 31.94 -31.71 11.86
CA SER A 200 31.65 -33.15 11.85
C SER A 200 30.14 -33.44 11.98
N LYS A 201 29.76 -34.71 11.85
CA LYS A 201 28.38 -35.22 11.94
C LYS A 201 27.90 -35.25 13.39
N ASN A 202 26.60 -35.05 13.62
CA ASN A 202 25.84 -36.08 14.36
C ASN A 202 24.36 -36.18 13.94
N LYS A 203 23.70 -37.28 14.33
CA LYS A 203 22.46 -37.78 13.69
C LYS A 203 21.42 -38.27 14.70
N SER A 204 20.44 -37.44 15.02
CA SER A 204 19.11 -37.83 15.52
C SER A 204 18.10 -36.81 14.98
N GLN A 205 17.10 -37.21 14.20
CA GLN A 205 15.89 -37.91 14.64
C GLN A 205 15.17 -37.22 15.80
N ASN A 206 14.17 -36.41 15.46
CA ASN A 206 12.93 -36.41 16.21
C ASN A 206 11.74 -36.30 15.24
N LYS A 207 10.67 -37.06 15.45
CA LYS A 207 9.56 -37.21 14.50
C LYS A 207 8.40 -36.27 14.84
N VAL A 208 7.80 -35.66 13.82
CA VAL A 208 6.53 -34.93 13.96
C VAL A 208 5.41 -35.91 14.34
N SER A 209 4.80 -35.71 15.50
CA SER A 209 3.62 -36.45 15.96
C SER A 209 2.34 -35.81 15.38
N LYS A 210 1.51 -36.60 14.71
CA LYS A 210 0.19 -36.16 14.21
C LYS A 210 -0.84 -36.17 15.35
N PRO A 211 -1.80 -35.22 15.41
CA PRO A 211 -2.92 -35.29 16.35
C PRO A 211 -3.89 -36.43 15.98
N GLN A 212 -4.52 -37.04 16.99
CA GLN A 212 -5.51 -38.11 16.80
C GLN A 212 -6.94 -37.55 16.61
N PRO A 213 -7.77 -38.16 15.74
CA PRO A 213 -9.20 -37.88 15.67
C PRO A 213 -9.96 -38.56 16.84
N LYS A 214 -11.01 -37.90 17.34
CA LYS A 214 -11.81 -38.40 18.49
C LYS A 214 -12.89 -39.41 18.06
N GLY A 215 -12.90 -40.55 18.75
CA GLY A 215 -14.12 -41.25 19.20
C GLY A 215 -15.10 -41.80 18.16
N GLN A 216 -14.98 -43.08 17.82
CA GLN A 216 -16.11 -43.90 17.39
C GLN A 216 -16.63 -44.76 18.56
N ARG A 217 -17.96 -44.86 18.69
CA ARG A 217 -18.64 -45.54 19.81
C ARG A 217 -18.65 -47.05 19.56
N LYS A 218 -18.10 -47.85 20.50
CA LYS A 218 -18.19 -49.31 20.44
C LYS A 218 -19.61 -49.78 20.81
N ALA A 219 -20.12 -50.78 20.08
CA ALA A 219 -21.41 -51.43 20.37
C ALA A 219 -21.32 -52.35 21.60
N ARG A 220 -22.48 -52.64 22.22
CA ARG A 220 -22.60 -53.60 23.33
C ARG A 220 -22.68 -55.03 22.78
N PRO A 221 -22.03 -56.03 23.41
CA PRO A 221 -22.25 -57.44 23.08
C PRO A 221 -23.59 -57.93 23.62
N ASN A 222 -24.16 -58.96 22.98
CA ASN A 222 -25.40 -59.60 23.41
C ASN A 222 -25.23 -60.35 24.74
N ARG A 223 -26.35 -60.49 25.47
CA ARG A 223 -26.51 -61.48 26.55
C ARG A 223 -27.19 -62.73 25.97
N ARG A 224 -26.94 -63.88 26.59
CA ARG A 224 -27.75 -65.10 26.39
C ARG A 224 -29.21 -64.83 26.78
#